data_AF-A0A5Q4GZA1-F1
#
_entry.id   AF-A0A5Q4GZA1-F1
#
_cell.length_a   1.000
_cell.length_b   1.000
_cell.length_c   1.000
_cell.angle_alpha   90.00
_cell.angle_beta   90.00
_cell.angle_gamma   90.00
#
_symmetry.space_group_name_H-M   'P 1'
#
loop_
_entity.id
_entity.type
_entity.pdbx_description
1 polymer ?
#
loop_
_entity_poly.entity_id
_entity_poly.type
_entity_poly.pdbx_seq_one_letter_code
_entity_poly.pdbx_strand_id
1 'polypeptide(L)'
;MNDLQREQQQMALAAREALFQRLSARLTEVLGESGPSRAIQVCKADAPRLAEEVGQEFGVSIGRTSDRLRNPQNSPPAWAQQSVDQQVAEPQFFALDDDRLGALLPIRTMTACVLCHGPKDQIVPEVRAALVSQYPEDQATGFQEGDLRGWFWIDVPGPNG
;
A
#
# COMPACT_ATOMS: atom_id res chain seq x y z
N MET A 1 -10.04 1.23 -25.07
CA MET A 1 -10.59 1.47 -23.72
C MET A 1 -11.99 2.02 -23.88
N ASN A 2 -13.00 1.25 -23.44
CA ASN A 2 -14.40 1.68 -23.48
C ASN A 2 -14.69 2.68 -22.33
N ASP A 3 -15.88 3.27 -22.31
CA ASP A 3 -16.23 4.29 -21.31
C ASP A 3 -16.26 3.71 -19.88
N LEU A 4 -16.80 2.49 -19.71
CA LEU A 4 -16.78 1.75 -18.45
C LEU A 4 -15.35 1.60 -17.89
N GLN A 5 -14.39 1.17 -18.70
CA GLN A 5 -13.00 1.01 -18.29
C GLN A 5 -12.37 2.35 -17.88
N ARG A 6 -12.71 3.45 -18.55
CA ARG A 6 -12.21 4.78 -18.16
C ARG A 6 -12.76 5.21 -16.81
N GLU A 7 -14.05 4.98 -16.56
CA GLU A 7 -14.69 5.27 -15.27
C GLU A 7 -14.10 4.42 -14.14
N GLN A 8 -13.95 3.11 -14.35
CA GLN A 8 -13.32 2.22 -13.37
C GLN A 8 -11.86 2.62 -13.08
N GLN A 9 -11.09 3.01 -14.10
CA GLN A 9 -9.72 3.50 -13.89
C GLN A 9 -9.70 4.80 -13.07
N GLN A 10 -10.59 5.75 -13.36
CA GLN A 10 -10.70 6.99 -12.60
C GLN A 10 -11.07 6.71 -11.14
N MET A 11 -12.02 5.81 -10.90
CA MET A 11 -12.42 5.37 -9.56
C MET A 11 -11.24 4.74 -8.80
N ALA A 12 -10.49 3.84 -9.44
CA ALA A 12 -9.31 3.21 -8.83
C ALA A 12 -8.23 4.24 -8.46
N LEU A 13 -7.97 5.21 -9.34
CA LEU A 13 -7.00 6.29 -9.08
C LEU A 13 -7.46 7.19 -7.93
N ALA A 14 -8.75 7.53 -7.88
CA ALA A 14 -9.31 8.36 -6.83
C ALA A 14 -9.28 7.66 -5.45
N ALA A 15 -9.66 6.37 -5.40
CA ALA A 15 -9.57 5.56 -4.19
C ALA A 15 -8.13 5.43 -3.70
N ARG A 16 -7.17 5.20 -4.61
CA ARG A 16 -5.73 5.16 -4.25
C ARG A 16 -5.23 6.48 -3.71
N GLU A 17 -5.64 7.60 -4.29
CA GLU A 17 -5.25 8.92 -3.79
C GLU A 17 -5.84 9.18 -2.39
N ALA A 18 -7.12 8.90 -2.19
CA ALA A 18 -7.78 9.02 -0.89
C ALA A 18 -7.09 8.18 0.20
N LEU A 19 -6.81 6.90 -0.09
CA LEU A 19 -6.13 6.02 0.87
C LEU A 19 -4.73 6.52 1.20
N PHE A 20 -3.95 6.94 0.20
CA PHE A 20 -2.62 7.48 0.43
C PHE A 20 -2.64 8.74 1.30
N GLN A 21 -3.55 9.68 1.02
CA GLN A 21 -3.67 10.91 1.81
C GLN A 21 -4.03 10.61 3.26
N ARG A 22 -4.99 9.71 3.52
CA ARG A 22 -5.37 9.30 4.88
C ARG A 22 -4.22 8.62 5.62
N LEU A 23 -3.52 7.71 4.96
CA LEU A 23 -2.34 7.05 5.54
C LEU A 23 -1.24 8.04 5.88
N SER A 24 -0.95 8.97 4.96
CA SER A 24 0.08 10.00 5.13
C SER A 24 -0.26 10.97 6.26
N ALA A 25 -1.50 11.45 6.31
CA ALA A 25 -2.00 12.31 7.37
C ALA A 25 -1.92 11.62 8.73
N ARG A 26 -2.41 10.38 8.83
CA ARG A 26 -2.38 9.61 10.08
C ARG A 26 -0.96 9.30 10.53
N LEU A 27 -0.07 8.97 9.60
CA LEU A 27 1.34 8.76 9.90
C LEU A 27 1.99 10.03 10.45
N THR A 28 1.75 11.18 9.80
CA THR A 28 2.30 12.47 10.20
C THR A 28 1.82 12.88 11.60
N GLU A 29 0.53 12.71 11.88
CA GLU A 29 -0.07 12.95 13.19
C GLU A 29 0.61 12.10 14.29
N VAL A 30 0.68 10.78 14.11
CA VAL A 30 1.25 9.88 15.13
C VAL A 30 2.76 10.09 15.29
N LEU A 31 3.48 10.41 14.21
CA LEU A 31 4.89 10.78 14.29
C LEU A 31 5.11 12.04 15.14
N GLY A 32 4.26 13.06 14.98
CA GLY A 32 4.34 14.29 15.74
C GLY A 32 3.98 14.13 17.23
N GLU A 33 2.99 13.31 17.55
CA GLU A 33 2.50 13.16 18.93
C GLU A 33 3.27 12.13 19.75
N SER A 34 3.60 10.99 19.14
CA SER A 34 4.03 9.78 19.85
C SER A 34 5.37 9.21 19.34
N GLY A 35 5.96 9.83 18.33
CA GLY A 35 7.26 9.48 17.77
C GLY A 35 7.28 8.24 16.86
N PRO A 36 8.44 7.96 16.23
CA PRO A 36 8.61 6.93 15.20
C PRO A 36 8.27 5.50 15.63
N SER A 37 8.56 5.13 16.88
CA SER A 37 8.28 3.77 17.39
C SER A 37 6.78 3.47 17.45
N ARG A 38 5.95 4.47 17.77
CA ARG A 38 4.48 4.34 17.81
C ARG A 38 3.85 4.42 16.43
N ALA A 39 4.46 5.16 15.50
CA ALA A 39 4.02 5.24 14.11
C ALA A 39 3.96 3.87 13.40
N ILE A 40 4.68 2.87 13.88
CA ILE A 40 4.60 1.48 13.39
C ILE A 40 3.17 0.90 13.54
N GLN A 41 2.41 1.32 14.56
CA GLN A 41 1.01 0.92 14.73
C GLN A 41 0.10 1.44 13.63
N VAL A 42 0.43 2.58 13.01
CA VAL A 42 -0.34 3.10 11.86
C VAL A 42 -0.32 2.08 10.73
N CYS A 43 0.84 1.50 10.46
CA CYS A 43 0.94 0.46 9.43
C CYS A 43 0.27 -0.86 9.82
N LYS A 44 0.16 -1.17 11.12
CA LYS A 44 -0.39 -2.43 11.63
C LYS A 44 -1.91 -2.43 11.71
N ALA A 45 -2.47 -1.36 12.28
CA ALA A 45 -3.87 -1.29 12.69
C ALA A 45 -4.64 -0.25 11.87
N ASP A 46 -4.10 0.96 11.69
CA ASP A 46 -4.81 2.01 10.95
C ASP A 46 -4.86 1.72 9.45
N ALA A 47 -3.80 1.17 8.87
CA ALA A 47 -3.75 0.92 7.43
C ALA A 47 -4.85 -0.02 6.90
N PRO A 48 -5.10 -1.22 7.48
CA PRO A 48 -6.21 -2.05 7.03
C PRO A 48 -7.56 -1.38 7.25
N ARG A 49 -7.77 -0.70 8.39
CA ARG A 49 -9.02 0.02 8.68
C ARG A 49 -9.28 1.15 7.67
N LEU A 50 -8.28 1.98 7.38
CA LEU A 50 -8.40 3.08 6.42
C LEU A 50 -8.62 2.56 4.99
N ALA A 51 -8.04 1.40 4.65
CA ALA A 51 -8.29 0.76 3.37
C ALA A 51 -9.74 0.26 3.26
N GLU A 52 -10.30 -0.30 4.33
CA GLU A 52 -11.72 -0.69 4.38
C GLU A 52 -12.64 0.53 4.27
N GLU A 53 -12.38 1.61 5.01
CA GLU A 53 -13.17 2.85 4.96
C GLU A 53 -13.17 3.48 3.56
N VAL A 54 -12.00 3.58 2.93
CA VAL A 54 -11.90 4.07 1.55
C VAL A 54 -12.56 3.11 0.57
N GLY A 55 -12.41 1.80 0.77
CA GLY A 55 -13.09 0.80 -0.05
C GLY A 55 -14.60 0.96 -0.03
N GLN A 56 -15.19 1.13 1.16
CA GLN A 56 -16.63 1.37 1.33
C GLN A 56 -17.09 2.68 0.67
N GLU A 57 -16.32 3.76 0.81
CA GLU A 57 -16.64 5.07 0.24
C GLU A 57 -16.66 5.08 -1.29
N PHE A 58 -15.71 4.38 -1.92
CA PHE A 58 -15.59 4.32 -3.37
C PHE A 58 -16.30 3.11 -3.99
N GLY A 59 -16.82 2.19 -3.18
CA GLY A 59 -17.39 0.93 -3.65
C GLY A 59 -16.36 0.00 -4.28
N VAL A 60 -15.13 -0.05 -3.75
CA VAL A 60 -14.03 -0.88 -4.26
C VAL A 60 -13.42 -1.73 -3.14
N SER A 61 -12.72 -2.80 -3.50
CA SER A 61 -11.75 -3.41 -2.57
C SER A 61 -10.37 -2.81 -2.84
N ILE A 62 -9.67 -2.38 -1.80
CA ILE A 62 -8.36 -1.72 -1.94
C ILE A 62 -7.41 -2.16 -0.82
N GLY A 63 -6.13 -2.25 -1.13
CA GLY A 63 -5.09 -2.52 -0.15
C GLY A 63 -3.69 -2.21 -0.67
N ARG A 64 -2.68 -2.65 0.07
CA ARG A 64 -1.26 -2.52 -0.31
C ARG A 64 -0.57 -3.86 -0.30
N THR A 65 0.40 -4.04 -1.17
CA THR A 65 1.25 -5.23 -1.25
C THR A 65 2.68 -4.85 -1.62
N SER A 66 3.60 -5.82 -1.60
CA SER A 66 5.01 -5.67 -1.96
C SER A 66 5.64 -7.04 -2.20
N ASP A 67 6.70 -7.07 -2.98
CA ASP A 67 7.65 -8.19 -3.11
C ASP A 67 8.46 -8.40 -1.82
N ARG A 68 8.50 -7.40 -0.94
CA ARG A 68 9.18 -7.37 0.35
C ARG A 68 8.20 -6.97 1.45
N LEU A 69 7.44 -7.95 1.92
CA LEU A 69 6.34 -7.74 2.86
C LEU A 69 6.83 -7.41 4.27
N ARG A 70 6.14 -6.47 4.91
CA ARG A 70 6.25 -6.22 6.37
C ARG A 70 5.29 -7.08 7.16
N ASN A 71 4.06 -7.14 6.69
CA ASN A 71 3.03 -8.04 7.17
C ASN A 71 2.79 -9.11 6.09
N PRO A 72 3.01 -10.40 6.36
CA PRO A 72 2.72 -11.49 5.41
C PRO A 72 1.27 -11.48 4.90
N GLN A 73 0.33 -10.95 5.68
CA GLN A 73 -1.07 -10.82 5.29
C GLN A 73 -1.31 -9.82 4.14
N ASN A 74 -0.32 -8.98 3.81
CA ASN A 74 -0.39 -8.07 2.67
C ASN A 74 0.05 -8.75 1.35
N SER A 75 -0.15 -10.06 1.24
CA SER A 75 0.11 -10.81 0.01
C SER A 75 -0.71 -10.22 -1.15
N PRO A 76 -0.16 -10.20 -2.38
CA PRO A 76 -0.85 -9.60 -3.50
C PRO A 76 -2.09 -10.42 -3.89
N PRO A 77 -3.13 -9.78 -4.45
CA PRO A 77 -4.20 -10.51 -5.12
C PRO A 77 -3.64 -11.41 -6.22
N ALA A 78 -4.30 -12.56 -6.47
CA ALA A 78 -3.82 -13.54 -7.45
C ALA A 78 -3.59 -12.94 -8.85
N TRP A 79 -4.47 -12.02 -9.28
CA TRP A 79 -4.34 -11.33 -10.57
C TRP A 79 -3.15 -10.35 -10.64
N ALA A 80 -2.61 -9.91 -9.49
CA ALA A 80 -1.48 -8.99 -9.40
C ALA A 80 -0.13 -9.70 -9.20
N GLN A 81 -0.14 -10.96 -8.77
CA GLN A 81 1.05 -11.69 -8.32
C GLN A 81 2.20 -11.63 -9.35
N GLN A 82 1.91 -11.90 -10.62
CA GLN A 82 2.93 -11.89 -11.66
C GLN A 82 3.61 -10.52 -11.81
N SER A 83 2.86 -9.41 -11.77
CA SER A 83 3.42 -8.06 -11.88
C SER A 83 4.22 -7.66 -10.64
N VAL A 84 3.83 -8.16 -9.46
CA VAL A 84 4.58 -7.98 -8.22
C VAL A 84 5.90 -8.75 -8.26
N ASP A 85 5.89 -10.02 -8.70
CA ASP A 85 7.09 -10.85 -8.83
C ASP A 85 8.08 -10.28 -9.84
N GLN A 86 7.57 -9.68 -10.92
CA GLN A 86 8.37 -8.99 -11.94
C GLN A 86 8.76 -7.56 -11.54
N GLN A 87 8.31 -7.08 -10.37
CA GLN A 87 8.57 -5.74 -9.86
C GLN A 87 8.22 -4.63 -10.87
N VAL A 88 7.07 -4.75 -11.55
CA VAL A 88 6.62 -3.77 -12.55
C VAL A 88 6.41 -2.40 -11.89
N ALA A 89 7.20 -1.41 -12.29
CA ALA A 89 7.25 -0.10 -11.67
C ALA A 89 6.33 0.96 -12.31
N GLU A 90 5.48 0.54 -13.24
CA GLU A 90 4.48 1.36 -13.93
C GLU A 90 3.05 0.92 -13.56
N PRO A 91 2.06 1.82 -13.59
CA PRO A 91 0.65 1.45 -13.40
C PRO A 91 0.22 0.33 -14.34
N GLN A 92 -0.48 -0.67 -13.81
CA GLN A 92 -1.06 -1.78 -14.58
C GLN A 92 -2.57 -1.87 -14.30
N PHE A 93 -3.32 -2.19 -15.34
CA PHE A 93 -4.77 -2.39 -15.28
C PHE A 93 -5.12 -3.73 -15.93
N PHE A 94 -5.96 -4.50 -15.26
CA PHE A 94 -6.31 -5.87 -15.61
C PHE A 94 -7.83 -5.95 -15.81
N ALA A 95 -8.26 -6.49 -16.95
CA ALA A 95 -9.64 -6.94 -17.09
C ALA A 95 -9.78 -8.26 -16.32
N LEU A 96 -10.68 -8.28 -15.34
CA LEU A 96 -10.98 -9.45 -14.52
C LEU A 96 -12.36 -10.00 -14.91
N ASP A 97 -12.75 -11.13 -14.30
CA ASP A 97 -14.07 -11.71 -14.50
C ASP A 97 -15.20 -10.76 -14.05
N ASP A 98 -16.42 -10.99 -14.54
CA ASP A 98 -17.62 -10.19 -14.22
C ASP A 98 -17.47 -8.68 -14.49
N ASP A 99 -16.76 -8.33 -15.56
CA ASP A 99 -16.46 -6.94 -15.97
C ASP A 99 -15.75 -6.11 -14.88
N ARG A 100 -15.07 -6.78 -13.95
CA ARG A 100 -14.26 -6.13 -12.92
C ARG A 100 -12.95 -5.58 -13.47
N LEU A 101 -12.41 -4.58 -12.79
CA LEU A 101 -11.10 -4.01 -13.10
C LEU A 101 -10.15 -4.19 -11.91
N GLY A 102 -9.03 -4.86 -12.15
CA GLY A 102 -7.88 -4.84 -11.24
C GLY A 102 -6.98 -3.67 -11.60
N ALA A 103 -6.54 -2.88 -10.61
CA ALA A 103 -5.52 -1.85 -10.79
C ALA A 103 -4.35 -2.10 -9.83
N LEU A 104 -3.13 -2.09 -10.34
CA LEU A 104 -1.91 -2.21 -9.56
C LEU A 104 -1.08 -0.94 -9.75
N LEU A 105 -0.93 -0.16 -8.68
CA LEU A 105 -0.37 1.19 -8.72
C LEU A 105 0.91 1.27 -7.86
N PRO A 106 2.09 1.46 -8.47
CA PRO A 106 3.38 1.50 -7.77
C PRO A 106 3.45 2.55 -6.66
N ILE A 107 4.13 2.21 -5.57
CA ILE A 107 4.45 3.08 -4.43
C ILE A 107 5.96 3.28 -4.42
N ARG A 108 6.41 4.51 -4.67
CA ARG A 108 7.81 4.90 -4.50
C ARG A 108 8.04 5.51 -3.12
N THR A 109 9.18 5.19 -2.51
CA THR A 109 9.58 5.78 -1.23
C THR A 109 9.86 7.27 -1.38
N MET A 110 9.47 8.04 -0.35
CA MET A 110 9.90 9.42 -0.14
C MET A 110 10.84 9.48 1.09
N THR A 111 11.45 10.63 1.36
CA THR A 111 12.35 10.82 2.52
C THR A 111 11.73 10.35 3.84
N ALA A 112 10.46 10.64 4.09
CA ALA A 112 9.77 10.21 5.31
C ALA A 112 9.61 8.68 5.39
N CYS A 113 9.50 7.99 4.26
CA CYS A 113 9.32 6.54 4.21
C CYS A 113 10.57 5.80 4.72
N VAL A 114 11.76 6.31 4.40
CA VAL A 114 13.02 5.65 4.75
C VAL A 114 13.36 5.73 6.25
N LEU A 115 12.60 6.49 7.05
CA LEU A 115 12.71 6.45 8.52
C LEU A 115 12.44 5.05 9.10
N CYS A 116 11.56 4.27 8.45
CA CYS A 116 11.20 2.91 8.87
C CYS A 116 11.49 1.84 7.80
N HIS A 117 11.71 2.26 6.55
CA HIS A 117 11.99 1.37 5.42
C HIS A 117 13.43 1.49 4.92
N GLY A 118 14.24 2.40 5.48
CA GLY A 118 15.61 2.69 5.09
C GLY A 118 16.60 1.56 5.32
N PRO A 119 17.90 1.77 5.01
CA PRO A 119 18.98 0.86 5.38
C PRO A 119 18.93 0.51 6.87
N LYS A 120 19.10 -0.78 7.20
CA LYS A 120 18.90 -1.29 8.58
C LYS A 120 19.79 -0.60 9.60
N ASP A 121 20.99 -0.20 9.22
CA ASP A 121 21.94 0.53 10.03
C ASP A 121 21.53 2.00 10.27
N GLN A 122 20.76 2.59 9.34
CA GLN A 122 20.27 3.97 9.39
C GLN A 122 18.92 4.13 10.11
N ILE A 123 18.15 3.04 10.26
CA ILE A 123 16.93 3.06 11.07
C ILE A 123 17.31 3.17 12.55
N VAL A 124 16.74 4.14 13.25
CA VAL A 124 17.05 4.40 14.67
C VAL A 124 16.71 3.19 15.57
N PRO A 125 17.48 2.93 16.65
CA PRO A 125 17.36 1.72 17.44
C PRO A 125 15.96 1.41 17.97
N GLU A 126 15.22 2.43 18.40
CA GLU A 126 13.85 2.29 18.92
C GLU A 126 12.85 1.81 17.86
N VAL A 127 12.98 2.27 16.61
CA VAL A 127 12.14 1.83 15.49
C VAL A 127 12.49 0.40 15.14
N ARG A 128 13.78 0.04 15.10
CA ARG A 128 14.21 -1.36 14.86
C ARG A 128 13.64 -2.32 15.90
N ALA A 129 13.74 -1.97 17.18
CA ALA A 129 13.21 -2.79 18.26
C ALA A 129 11.69 -3.00 18.13
N ALA A 130 10.95 -1.92 17.82
CA ALA A 130 9.52 -1.99 17.62
C ALA A 130 9.13 -2.78 16.35
N LEU A 131 9.92 -2.70 15.27
CA LEU A 131 9.71 -3.52 14.07
C LEU A 131 9.90 -5.01 14.38
N VAL A 132 11.00 -5.39 15.03
CA VAL A 132 11.26 -6.80 15.41
C VAL A 132 10.15 -7.34 16.33
N SER A 133 9.69 -6.52 17.27
CA SER A 133 8.62 -6.90 18.19
C SER A 133 7.27 -7.08 17.51
N GLN A 134 6.90 -6.18 16.59
CA GLN A 134 5.57 -6.16 15.98
C GLN A 134 5.46 -6.97 14.68
N TYR A 135 6.59 -7.19 14.00
CA TYR A 135 6.73 -7.84 12.69
C TYR A 135 7.98 -8.74 12.68
N PRO A 136 7.94 -9.92 13.30
CA PRO A 136 9.08 -10.83 13.34
C PRO A 136 9.53 -11.32 11.95
N GLU A 137 8.63 -11.26 10.97
CA GLU A 137 8.87 -11.66 9.58
C GLU A 137 9.08 -10.46 8.64
N ASP A 138 9.39 -9.27 9.16
CA ASP A 138 9.57 -8.05 8.36
C ASP A 138 10.71 -8.17 7.34
N GLN A 139 10.39 -7.98 6.06
CA GLN A 139 11.36 -7.91 4.97
C GLN A 139 11.48 -6.50 4.38
N ALA A 140 10.67 -5.55 4.86
CA ALA A 140 10.49 -4.24 4.26
C ALA A 140 11.49 -3.18 4.74
N THR A 141 12.79 -3.49 4.79
CA THR A 141 13.85 -2.55 5.20
C THR A 141 15.03 -2.60 4.24
N GLY A 142 15.72 -1.50 3.98
CA GLY A 142 16.85 -1.45 3.05
C GLY A 142 16.53 -0.71 1.77
N PHE A 143 15.45 0.07 1.75
CA PHE A 143 15.08 0.94 0.65
C PHE A 143 15.83 2.27 0.74
N GLN A 144 16.13 2.86 -0.40
CA GLN A 144 16.53 4.26 -0.55
C GLN A 144 15.32 5.10 -0.94
N GLU A 145 15.47 6.42 -0.99
CA GLU A 145 14.44 7.31 -1.54
C GLU A 145 14.27 7.08 -3.05
N GLY A 146 13.02 7.05 -3.54
CA GLY A 146 12.69 6.78 -4.94
C GLY A 146 12.55 5.31 -5.32
N ASP A 147 13.01 4.38 -4.46
CA ASP A 147 12.87 2.94 -4.65
C ASP A 147 11.41 2.52 -4.73
N LEU A 148 11.16 1.45 -5.48
CA LEU A 148 9.86 0.78 -5.52
C LEU A 148 9.64 0.04 -4.20
N ARG A 149 8.75 0.56 -3.36
CA ARG A 149 8.41 -0.02 -2.06
C ARG A 149 7.37 -1.13 -2.19
N GLY A 150 6.50 -1.05 -3.17
CA GLY A 150 5.35 -1.94 -3.31
C GLY A 150 4.28 -1.31 -4.19
N TRP A 151 3.03 -1.73 -4.00
CA TRP A 151 1.91 -1.28 -4.81
C TRP A 151 0.65 -1.10 -3.96
N PHE A 152 -0.22 -0.18 -4.38
CA PHE A 152 -1.63 -0.29 -4.08
C PHE A 152 -2.26 -1.27 -5.07
N TRP A 153 -3.11 -2.16 -4.57
CA TRP A 153 -4.00 -2.96 -5.41
C TRP A 153 -5.42 -2.46 -5.19
N ILE A 154 -6.18 -2.35 -6.28
CA ILE A 154 -7.59 -1.95 -6.27
C ILE A 154 -8.35 -2.92 -7.15
N ASP A 155 -9.50 -3.33 -6.67
CA ASP A 155 -10.43 -4.21 -7.35
C ASP A 155 -11.77 -3.50 -7.42
N VAL A 156 -12.09 -3.03 -8.63
CA VAL A 156 -13.29 -2.26 -8.93
C VAL A 156 -14.35 -3.23 -9.43
N PRO A 157 -15.55 -3.25 -8.81
CA PRO A 157 -16.63 -4.11 -9.23
C PRO A 157 -17.06 -3.81 -10.69
N GLY A 158 -17.61 -4.82 -11.36
CA GLY A 158 -18.36 -4.62 -12.59
C GLY A 158 -19.71 -3.95 -12.29
N PRO A 159 -20.43 -3.48 -13.33
CA PRO A 159 -21.70 -2.77 -13.16
C PRO A 159 -22.84 -3.57 -12.51
N ASN A 160 -22.70 -4.89 -12.38
CA ASN A 160 -23.68 -5.78 -11.77
C ASN A 160 -23.19 -6.43 -10.45
N GLY A 161 -22.03 -5.99 -9.94
CA GLY A 161 -21.36 -6.55 -8.76
C GLY A 161 -21.53 -5.72 -7.50
#